data_AF-A0A7W8HWQ5-F1
#
_entry.id   AF-A0A7W8HWQ5-F1
#
_cell.length_a   1.000
_cell.length_b   1.000
_cell.length_c   1.000
_cell.angle_alpha   90.00
_cell.angle_beta   90.00
_cell.angle_gamma   90.00
#
_symmetry.space_group_name_H-M   'P 1'
#
loop_
_entity.id
_entity.type
_entity.pdbx_description
1 polymer ?
#
loop_
_entity_poly.entity_id
_entity_poly.type
_entity_poly.pdbx_seq_one_letter_code
_entity_poly.pdbx_strand_id
1 'polypeptide(L)' 'MPSDHAIEWHYIALRKPMQNGFVESFNGRLRDERLNEHLFTSYRHAGQIIEDWRND' A
#
# COMPACT_ATOMS: atom_id res chain seq x y z
N MET A 1 -22.23 -23.19 -4.96
CA MET A 1 -21.55 -22.55 -6.12
C MET A 1 -20.68 -21.47 -5.53
N PRO A 2 -19.33 -21.59 -5.56
CA PRO A 2 -18.48 -20.53 -5.04
C PRO A 2 -18.68 -19.32 -5.94
N SER A 3 -18.96 -18.18 -5.32
CA SER A 3 -19.13 -16.90 -5.99
C SER A 3 -17.85 -16.58 -6.76
N ASP A 4 -17.94 -16.55 -8.09
CA ASP A 4 -16.89 -16.00 -8.96
C ASP A 4 -16.73 -14.52 -8.58
N HIS A 5 -15.76 -14.22 -7.72
CA HIS A 5 -15.28 -12.86 -7.53
C HIS A 5 -14.63 -12.44 -8.85
N ALA A 6 -15.40 -11.80 -9.73
CA ALA A 6 -14.92 -11.23 -10.98
C ALA A 6 -14.01 -10.03 -10.67
N ILE A 7 -12.77 -10.33 -10.28
CA ILE A 7 -11.73 -9.31 -10.11
C ILE A 7 -11.28 -8.92 -11.52
N GLU A 8 -11.64 -7.70 -11.93
CA GLU A 8 -11.16 -7.12 -13.17
C GLU A 8 -9.71 -6.65 -13.00
N TRP A 9 -8.84 -7.18 -13.85
CA TRP A 9 -7.42 -6.83 -13.85
C TRP A 9 -7.18 -5.58 -14.69
N HIS A 10 -6.76 -4.50 -14.05
CA HIS A 10 -6.34 -3.28 -14.73
C HIS A 10 -4.82 -3.21 -14.82
N TYR A 11 -4.29 -3.46 -16.01
CA TYR A 11 -2.86 -3.36 -16.28
C TYR A 11 -2.45 -1.91 -16.53
N ILE A 12 -1.29 -1.53 -15.99
CA ILE A 12 -0.66 -0.24 -16.24
C ILE A 12 0.13 -0.33 -17.53
N ALA A 13 -0.07 0.63 -18.45
CA ALA A 13 0.69 0.67 -19.68
C ALA A 13 2.14 1.11 -19.42
N LEU A 14 3.07 0.47 -20.11
CA LEU A 14 4.48 0.86 -20.07
C LEU A 14 4.63 2.32 -20.51
N ARG A 15 5.47 3.09 -19.81
CA ARG A 15 5.70 4.54 -20.05
C ARG A 15 4.49 5.45 -19.77
N LYS A 16 3.48 4.98 -19.04
CA LYS A 16 2.34 5.82 -18.58
C LYS A 16 2.31 5.90 -17.05
N PRO A 17 3.26 6.62 -16.42
CA PRO A 17 3.37 6.70 -14.96
C PRO A 17 2.08 7.24 -14.30
N MET A 18 1.35 8.13 -15.00
CA MET A 18 0.07 8.67 -14.52
C MET A 18 -0.98 7.59 -14.21
N GLN A 19 -0.92 6.42 -14.83
CA GLN A 19 -1.84 5.30 -14.53
C GLN A 19 -1.53 4.61 -13.19
N ASN A 20 -0.33 4.83 -12.62
CA ASN A 20 0.07 4.36 -11.30
C ASN A 20 -0.14 5.43 -10.21
N GLY A 21 -0.70 6.60 -10.56
CA GLY A 21 -0.71 7.79 -9.70
C GLY A 21 -1.41 7.59 -8.36
N PHE A 22 -2.43 6.74 -8.29
CA PHE A 22 -3.10 6.41 -7.03
C PHE A 22 -2.18 5.66 -6.06
N VAL A 23 -1.52 4.60 -6.55
CA VAL A 23 -0.58 3.79 -5.75
C VAL A 23 0.64 4.62 -5.36
N GLU A 24 1.14 5.47 -6.26
CA GLU A 24 2.26 6.37 -5.97
C GLU A 24 1.91 7.41 -4.90
N SER A 25 0.73 8.02 -5.01
CA SER A 25 0.26 9.01 -4.02
C SER A 25 0.02 8.36 -2.66
N PHE A 26 -0.57 7.16 -2.63
CA PHE A 26 -0.73 6.38 -1.41
C PHE A 26 0.63 6.05 -0.77
N ASN A 27 1.57 5.53 -1.56
CA ASN A 27 2.91 5.18 -1.07
C ASN A 27 3.69 6.41 -0.58
N GLY A 28 3.56 7.55 -1.26
CA GLY A 28 4.16 8.80 -0.83
C GLY A 28 3.61 9.25 0.53
N ARG A 29 2.28 9.29 0.66
CA ARG A 29 1.61 9.70 1.89
C ARG A 29 1.92 8.76 3.06
N LEU A 30 1.89 7.44 2.83
CA LEU A 30 2.25 6.45 3.85
C LEU A 30 3.70 6.59 4.32
N ARG A 31 4.62 6.92 3.40
CA ARG A 31 6.01 7.17 3.76
C ARG A 31 6.15 8.40 4.64
N ASP A 32 5.56 9.51 4.21
CA ASP A 32 5.72 10.79 4.89
C ASP A 32 4.99 10.84 6.24
N GLU A 33 3.78 10.30 6.33
CA GLU A 33 2.95 10.37 7.55
C GLU A 33 3.29 9.31 8.61
N ARG A 34 3.90 8.20 8.21
CA ARG A 34 4.01 7.02 9.11
C ARG A 34 5.40 6.40 9.11
N LEU A 35 5.90 5.97 7.94
CA LEU A 35 7.16 5.20 7.87
C LEU A 35 8.40 6.03 8.20
N ASN A 36 8.46 7.29 7.76
CA ASN A 36 9.63 8.15 7.99
C ASN A 36 9.71 8.68 9.44
N GLU A 37 8.58 8.68 10.17
CA GLU A 37 8.51 9.11 11.56
C GLU A 37 8.82 7.97 12.56
N HIS A 38 8.78 6.71 12.11
CA HIS A 38 8.95 5.53 12.97
C HIS A 38 10.27 4.80 12.71
N LEU A 39 11.05 4.59 13.77
CA LEU A 39 12.21 3.70 13.74
C LEU A 39 11.78 2.25 14.00
N PHE A 40 11.96 1.38 13.01
CA PHE A 40 11.68 -0.04 13.15
C PHE A 40 12.87 -0.78 13.75
N THR A 41 12.66 -1.42 14.90
CA THR A 41 13.70 -2.21 15.58
C THR A 41 13.78 -3.66 15.11
N SER A 42 12.70 -4.18 14.49
CA SER A 42 12.66 -5.51 13.88
C SER A 42 11.51 -5.62 12.87
N TYR A 43 11.57 -6.61 11.97
CA TYR A 43 10.51 -6.88 11.00
C TYR A 43 9.15 -7.15 11.67
N ARG A 44 9.14 -7.92 12.77
CA ARG A 44 7.91 -8.22 13.52
C ARG A 44 7.29 -6.96 14.10
N HIS A 45 8.11 -6.06 14.65
CA HIS A 45 7.66 -4.78 15.18
C HIS A 45 7.08 -3.88 14.08
N ALA A 46 7.73 -3.83 12.92
CA ALA A 46 7.21 -3.10 11.76
C ALA A 46 5.84 -3.64 11.32
N GLY A 47 5.67 -4.97 11.28
CA GLY A 47 4.39 -5.60 10.94
C GLY A 47 3.28 -5.22 11.93
N GLN A 48 3.56 -5.22 13.24
CA GLN A 48 2.57 -4.83 14.25
C GLN A 48 2.14 -3.37 14.08
N ILE A 49 3.10 -2.46 13.94
CA ILE A 49 2.82 -1.03 13.73
C ILE A 49 1.97 -0.81 12.47
N ILE A 50 2.29 -1.48 11.36
CA ILE A 50 1.54 -1.35 10.11
C ILE A 50 0.11 -1.88 10.26
N GLU A 51 -0.07 -3.00 10.98
CA GLU A 51 -1.40 -3.56 11.25
C GLU A 51 -2.24 -2.63 12.14
N ASP A 52 -1.62 -1.99 13.14
CA ASP A 52 -2.29 -0.99 13.97
C ASP A 52 -2.75 0.20 13.10
N TRP A 53 -1.88 0.72 12.23
CA TRP A 53 -2.24 1.79 11.29
C TRP A 53 -3.33 1.42 10.30
N ARG A 54 -3.50 0.14 9.96
CA ARG A 54 -4.59 -0.32 9.08
C ARG A 54 -5.95 -0.27 9.78
N ASN A 55 -5.97 -0.39 11.10
CA ASN A 55 -7.19 -0.40 11.90
C ASN A 55 -7.57 0.99 12.45
N ASP A 56 -6.67 1.97 12.36
CA ASP A 56 -6.90 3.40 12.63
C ASP A 56 -7.66 4.11 11.49
#